data_AF-A0A381VLB5-F1
#
_entry.id   AF-A0A381VLB5-F1
#
_cell.length_a   1.000
_cell.length_b   1.000
_cell.length_c   1.000
_cell.angle_alpha   90.00
_cell.angle_beta   90.00
_cell.angle_gamma   90.00
#
_symmetry.space_group_name_H-M   'P 1'
#
loop_
_entity.id
_entity.type
_entity.pdbx_description
1 polymer ?
#
loop_
_entity_poly.entity_id
_entity_poly.type
_entity_poly.pdbx_seq_one_letter_code
_entity_poly.pdbx_strand_id
1 'polypeptide(L)'
;MSTKNNSVREQPDIQKPLLLFKNLKTDLDKLKSQVNNLKKVKLSSKLLSGINLKKGDVVDVKQLEFTGSRLSQSLKNTRAKEVSDKLHKYPGDSKSRLDLVEMFLQEAENRSLENARDAFLLAMLEVETPMISTQKINMALAAQTLYLTKLQKYIQDDLSETESKIKGGGNVDAILKKQEERLQGEVDFLQKCVVLLKTEPIASVYELNLNKSKAEKTIPFGDLKNGFDPMLRRLV
;
A
#
# COMPACT_ATOMS: atom_id res chain seq x y z
N MET A 1 -1.64 -30.31 6.23
CA MET A 1 -0.82 -29.72 5.15
C MET A 1 -1.54 -28.49 4.64
N SER A 2 -1.13 -27.29 5.05
CA SER A 2 -1.65 -26.05 4.48
C SER A 2 -0.85 -25.74 3.23
N THR A 3 -1.50 -25.74 2.08
CA THR A 3 -0.93 -25.26 0.82
C THR A 3 -0.60 -23.77 0.98
N LYS A 4 0.62 -23.45 1.45
CA LYS A 4 1.18 -22.09 1.32
C LYS A 4 1.11 -21.77 -0.18
N ASN A 5 0.24 -20.84 -0.57
CA ASN A 5 0.11 -20.38 -1.95
C ASN A 5 1.51 -19.99 -2.45
N ASN A 6 2.02 -20.70 -3.46
CA ASN A 6 3.38 -20.48 -3.99
C ASN A 6 3.62 -19.02 -4.43
N SER A 7 2.57 -18.25 -4.75
CA SER A 7 2.67 -16.83 -5.13
C SER A 7 3.17 -15.91 -4.00
N VAL A 8 2.89 -16.24 -2.74
CA VAL A 8 3.32 -15.42 -1.58
C VAL A 8 4.85 -15.43 -1.49
N ARG A 9 5.47 -16.60 -1.72
CA ARG A 9 6.93 -16.81 -1.64
C ARG A 9 7.72 -16.07 -2.71
N GLU A 10 7.05 -15.66 -3.78
CA GLU A 10 7.65 -14.86 -4.86
C GLU A 10 7.68 -13.36 -4.52
N GLN A 11 7.01 -12.92 -3.44
CA GLN A 11 7.04 -11.52 -3.06
C GLN A 11 8.47 -11.08 -2.68
N PRO A 12 8.93 -9.93 -3.19
CA PRO A 12 10.30 -9.47 -2.96
C PRO A 12 10.57 -9.20 -1.48
N ASP A 13 9.54 -8.88 -0.71
CA ASP A 13 9.60 -8.58 0.71
C ASP A 13 9.77 -9.84 1.57
N ILE A 14 9.41 -11.01 1.03
CA ILE A 14 9.67 -12.31 1.65
C ILE A 14 11.04 -12.85 1.20
N GLN A 15 11.40 -12.66 -0.07
CA GLN A 15 12.69 -13.13 -0.59
C GLN A 15 13.88 -12.34 -0.04
N LYS A 16 13.70 -11.03 0.21
CA LYS A 16 14.72 -10.11 0.71
C LYS A 16 14.12 -9.14 1.73
N PRO A 17 13.74 -9.60 2.94
CA PRO A 17 13.13 -8.74 3.96
C PRO A 17 14.00 -7.55 4.36
N LEU A 18 15.33 -7.71 4.36
CA LEU A 18 16.27 -6.63 4.65
C LEU A 18 16.24 -5.47 3.63
N LEU A 19 15.64 -5.69 2.45
CA LEU A 19 15.43 -4.66 1.42
C LEU A 19 13.98 -4.14 1.37
N LEU A 20 13.17 -4.43 2.40
CA LEU A 20 11.74 -4.10 2.47
C LEU A 20 11.39 -2.71 1.95
N PHE A 21 12.01 -1.65 2.49
CA PHE A 21 11.68 -0.28 2.10
C PHE A 21 12.03 0.04 0.64
N LYS A 22 13.11 -0.55 0.11
CA LYS A 22 13.49 -0.40 -1.30
C LYS A 22 12.46 -1.05 -2.22
N ASN A 23 12.01 -2.25 -1.87
CA ASN A 23 11.01 -2.98 -2.63
C ASN A 23 9.66 -2.24 -2.61
N LEU A 24 9.21 -1.81 -1.44
CA LEU A 24 7.96 -1.04 -1.27
C LEU A 24 8.01 0.27 -2.06
N LYS A 25 9.12 1.00 -1.99
CA LYS A 25 9.31 2.24 -2.77
C LYS A 25 9.24 1.99 -4.26
N THR A 26 9.87 0.92 -4.74
CA THR A 26 9.86 0.54 -6.16
C THR A 26 8.45 0.29 -6.65
N ASP A 27 7.64 -0.46 -5.90
CA ASP A 27 6.26 -0.76 -6.31
C ASP A 27 5.33 0.45 -6.16
N LEU A 28 5.56 1.31 -5.16
CA LEU A 28 4.85 2.58 -5.02
C LEU A 28 5.11 3.51 -6.20
N ASP A 29 6.36 3.57 -6.69
CA ASP A 29 6.70 4.34 -7.89
C ASP A 29 6.05 3.77 -9.16
N LYS A 30 5.90 2.44 -9.26
CA LYS A 30 5.12 1.81 -10.34
C LYS A 30 3.66 2.23 -10.29
N LEU A 31 3.03 2.21 -9.12
CA LEU A 31 1.64 2.65 -8.94
C LEU A 31 1.47 4.12 -9.35
N LYS A 32 2.38 5.01 -8.94
CA LYS A 32 2.37 6.41 -9.39
C LYS A 32 2.47 6.53 -10.91
N SER A 33 3.36 5.74 -11.52
CA SER A 33 3.53 5.73 -12.98
C SER A 33 2.24 5.32 -13.68
N GLN A 34 1.56 4.27 -13.21
CA GLN A 34 0.25 3.86 -13.74
C GLN A 34 -0.77 5.01 -13.70
N VAL A 35 -0.93 5.66 -12.54
CA VAL A 35 -1.86 6.79 -12.37
C VAL A 35 -1.49 7.96 -13.30
N ASN A 36 -0.21 8.31 -13.38
CA ASN A 36 0.26 9.42 -14.20
C ASN A 36 0.12 9.17 -15.70
N ASN A 37 0.38 7.95 -16.15
CA ASN A 37 0.23 7.57 -17.54
C ASN A 37 -1.24 7.64 -17.96
N LEU A 38 -2.17 7.11 -17.15
CA LEU A 38 -3.59 7.21 -17.45
C LEU A 38 -4.12 8.64 -17.44
N LYS A 39 -3.60 9.52 -16.56
CA LYS A 39 -3.92 10.96 -16.60
C LYS A 39 -3.47 11.63 -17.90
N LYS A 40 -2.32 11.21 -18.45
CA LYS A 40 -1.75 11.75 -19.70
C LYS A 40 -2.43 11.20 -20.95
N VAL A 41 -2.90 9.96 -20.92
CA VAL A 41 -3.56 9.25 -22.03
C VAL A 41 -5.01 9.71 -22.24
N LYS A 42 -5.37 10.94 -21.85
CA LYS A 42 -6.57 11.58 -22.40
C LYS A 42 -6.39 11.64 -23.92
N LEU A 43 -7.01 10.70 -24.64
CA LEU A 43 -7.04 10.62 -26.10
C LEU A 43 -7.51 11.97 -26.63
N SER A 44 -6.56 12.80 -27.07
CA SER A 44 -6.82 14.13 -27.62
C SER A 44 -7.42 14.07 -29.03
N SER A 45 -7.42 12.88 -29.64
CA SER A 45 -7.93 12.62 -30.97
C SER A 45 -9.38 12.15 -30.92
N LYS A 46 -10.30 12.93 -31.52
CA LYS A 46 -11.68 12.52 -31.80
C LYS A 46 -11.76 11.22 -32.62
N LEU A 47 -10.76 10.99 -33.48
CA LEU A 47 -10.70 9.82 -34.38
C LEU A 47 -10.32 8.53 -33.62
N LEU A 48 -9.44 8.65 -32.61
CA LEU A 48 -9.03 7.53 -31.76
C LEU A 48 -9.98 7.35 -30.56
N SER A 49 -10.78 8.34 -30.19
CA SER A 49 -11.80 8.22 -29.14
C SER A 49 -12.92 7.23 -29.48
N GLY A 50 -13.16 6.96 -30.77
CA GLY A 50 -14.09 5.94 -31.26
C GLY A 50 -13.48 4.54 -31.37
N ILE A 51 -12.15 4.43 -31.28
CA ILE A 51 -11.46 3.14 -31.19
C ILE A 51 -11.49 2.76 -29.71
N ASN A 52 -12.54 2.04 -29.30
CA ASN A 52 -12.52 1.30 -28.05
C ASN A 52 -11.31 0.36 -28.09
N LEU A 53 -10.19 0.81 -27.51
CA LEU A 53 -9.11 -0.09 -27.09
C LEU A 53 -9.81 -1.11 -26.20
N LYS A 54 -9.88 -2.32 -26.73
CA LYS A 54 -10.78 -3.39 -26.31
C LYS A 54 -10.92 -3.45 -24.79
N LYS A 55 -12.15 -3.61 -24.31
CA LYS A 55 -12.42 -4.45 -23.13
C LYS A 55 -11.57 -5.72 -23.28
N GLY A 56 -10.50 -5.83 -22.53
CA GLY A 56 -9.58 -6.94 -22.65
C GLY A 56 -8.14 -6.51 -22.58
N ASP A 57 -7.72 -6.05 -21.40
CA ASP A 57 -6.76 -6.89 -20.70
C ASP A 57 -7.54 -7.47 -19.52
N VAL A 58 -7.56 -8.80 -19.43
CA VAL A 58 -8.01 -9.48 -18.22
C VAL A 58 -7.18 -8.87 -17.10
N VAL A 59 -7.83 -8.23 -16.13
CA VAL A 59 -7.15 -7.78 -14.91
C VAL A 59 -6.33 -8.97 -14.43
N ASP A 60 -5.01 -8.86 -14.49
CA ASP A 60 -4.16 -9.91 -13.94
C ASP A 60 -4.36 -9.85 -12.43
N VAL A 61 -5.24 -10.70 -11.92
CA VAL A 61 -5.61 -10.79 -10.51
C VAL A 61 -4.38 -11.03 -9.61
N LYS A 62 -3.22 -11.35 -10.21
CA LYS A 62 -1.95 -11.53 -9.53
C LYS A 62 -1.12 -10.26 -9.36
N GLN A 63 -1.44 -9.15 -10.03
CA GLN A 63 -0.61 -7.94 -9.99
C GLN A 63 -1.20 -6.84 -9.10
N LEU A 64 -0.29 -6.11 -8.46
CA LEU A 64 -0.60 -4.88 -7.76
C LEU A 64 -0.89 -3.78 -8.78
N GLU A 65 -2.06 -3.17 -8.67
CA GLU A 65 -2.51 -2.07 -9.53
C GLU A 65 -3.13 -0.94 -8.72
N PHE A 66 -3.07 0.29 -9.25
CA PHE A 66 -3.60 1.48 -8.58
C PHE A 66 -5.13 1.46 -8.38
N THR A 67 -5.84 0.57 -9.08
CA THR A 67 -7.29 0.34 -8.96
C THR A 67 -7.62 -0.50 -7.72
N GLY A 68 -6.63 -1.21 -7.17
CA GLY A 68 -6.83 -2.16 -6.09
C GLY A 68 -7.69 -3.35 -6.51
N SER A 69 -7.68 -3.75 -7.78
CA SER A 69 -8.57 -4.82 -8.26
C SER A 69 -8.37 -6.15 -7.52
N ARG A 70 -7.12 -6.59 -7.32
CA ARG A 70 -6.80 -7.76 -6.47
C ARG A 70 -7.37 -7.64 -5.06
N LEU A 71 -7.23 -6.46 -4.45
CA LEU A 71 -7.78 -6.18 -3.13
C LEU A 71 -9.31 -6.29 -3.14
N SER A 72 -9.98 -5.59 -4.06
CA SER A 72 -11.44 -5.57 -4.15
C SER A 72 -12.07 -6.94 -4.37
N GLN A 73 -11.43 -7.80 -5.18
CA GLN A 73 -11.91 -9.15 -5.43
C GLN A 73 -11.80 -10.07 -4.21
N SER A 74 -10.88 -9.76 -3.29
CA SER A 74 -10.72 -10.53 -2.05
C SER A 74 -11.77 -10.18 -0.98
N LEU A 75 -12.38 -9.00 -1.06
CA LEU A 75 -13.31 -8.49 -0.04
C LEU A 75 -14.70 -9.09 -0.19
N LYS A 76 -15.38 -9.28 0.94
CA LYS A 76 -16.79 -9.72 0.96
C LYS A 76 -17.72 -8.56 0.62
N ASN A 77 -17.32 -7.33 0.93
CA ASN A 77 -18.06 -6.13 0.61
C ASN A 77 -18.29 -5.99 -0.92
N THR A 78 -19.56 -6.08 -1.33
CA THR A 78 -19.96 -6.00 -2.75
C THR A 78 -19.61 -4.64 -3.39
N ARG A 79 -19.53 -3.57 -2.59
CA ARG A 79 -19.16 -2.23 -3.05
C ARG A 79 -17.69 -2.13 -3.44
N ALA A 80 -16.83 -3.03 -2.97
CA ALA A 80 -15.40 -2.97 -3.27
C ALA A 80 -15.12 -3.05 -4.78
N LYS A 81 -15.88 -3.87 -5.51
CA LYS A 81 -15.77 -4.00 -6.97
C LYS A 81 -16.18 -2.71 -7.68
N GLU A 82 -17.28 -2.09 -7.24
CA GLU A 82 -17.75 -0.81 -7.79
C GLU A 82 -16.72 0.31 -7.59
N VAL A 83 -16.08 0.33 -6.41
CA VAL A 83 -15.01 1.28 -6.09
C VAL A 83 -13.79 1.05 -7.00
N SER A 84 -13.37 -0.20 -7.20
CA SER A 84 -12.28 -0.55 -8.13
C SER A 84 -12.60 -0.12 -9.58
N ASP A 85 -13.82 -0.38 -10.07
CA ASP A 85 -14.25 0.01 -11.41
C ASP A 85 -14.29 1.55 -11.57
N LYS A 86 -14.69 2.25 -10.51
CA LYS A 86 -14.65 3.72 -10.49
C LYS A 86 -13.22 4.25 -10.55
N LEU A 87 -12.28 3.63 -9.85
CA LEU A 87 -10.86 3.99 -9.91
C LEU A 87 -10.25 3.76 -11.28
N HIS A 88 -10.69 2.72 -12.01
CA HIS A 88 -10.28 2.52 -13.40
C HIS A 88 -10.68 3.70 -14.29
N LYS A 89 -11.92 4.19 -14.15
CA LYS A 89 -12.45 5.35 -14.91
C LYS A 89 -11.85 6.68 -14.44
N TYR A 90 -11.60 6.81 -13.14
CA TYR A 90 -11.12 8.03 -12.50
C TYR A 90 -9.87 7.74 -11.65
N PRO A 91 -8.68 7.58 -12.28
CA PRO A 91 -7.45 7.24 -11.56
C PRO A 91 -7.04 8.26 -10.49
N GLY A 92 -7.51 9.49 -10.58
CA GLY A 92 -7.27 10.54 -9.59
C GLY A 92 -8.23 10.55 -8.40
N ASP A 93 -9.21 9.65 -8.31
CA ASP A 93 -10.21 9.63 -7.25
C ASP A 93 -9.63 9.08 -5.93
N SER A 94 -9.02 10.00 -5.18
CA SER A 94 -8.42 9.76 -3.86
C SER A 94 -9.42 9.15 -2.88
N LYS A 95 -10.66 9.65 -2.86
CA LYS A 95 -11.69 9.19 -1.93
C LYS A 95 -12.03 7.73 -2.17
N SER A 96 -12.26 7.34 -3.43
CA SER A 96 -12.54 5.95 -3.78
C SER A 96 -11.39 5.01 -3.38
N ARG A 97 -10.13 5.43 -3.51
CA ARG A 97 -8.99 4.61 -3.04
C ARG A 97 -8.97 4.45 -1.53
N LEU A 98 -9.22 5.52 -0.77
CA LEU A 98 -9.31 5.44 0.68
C LEU A 98 -10.49 4.58 1.14
N ASP A 99 -11.66 4.70 0.49
CA ASP A 99 -12.84 3.87 0.77
C ASP A 99 -12.50 2.38 0.58
N LEU A 100 -11.74 2.03 -0.46
CA LEU A 100 -11.32 0.64 -0.69
C LEU A 100 -10.38 0.12 0.40
N VAL A 101 -9.42 0.94 0.85
CA VAL A 101 -8.52 0.58 1.94
C VAL A 101 -9.29 0.42 3.25
N GLU A 102 -10.25 1.32 3.53
CA GLU A 102 -11.11 1.24 4.71
C GLU A 102 -11.93 -0.05 4.74
N MET A 103 -12.58 -0.41 3.62
CA MET A 103 -13.31 -1.68 3.49
C MET A 103 -12.40 -2.88 3.77
N PHE A 104 -11.15 -2.83 3.31
CA PHE A 104 -10.19 -3.89 3.63
C PHE A 104 -9.84 -3.94 5.12
N LEU A 105 -9.56 -2.80 5.76
CA LEU A 105 -9.21 -2.76 7.18
C LEU A 105 -10.33 -3.29 8.08
N GLN A 106 -11.60 -3.08 7.69
CA GLN A 106 -12.77 -3.64 8.39
C GLN A 106 -12.84 -5.17 8.31
N GLU A 107 -12.24 -5.79 7.29
CA GLU A 107 -12.27 -7.24 7.06
C GLU A 107 -10.89 -7.92 7.25
N ALA A 108 -9.89 -7.18 7.75
CA ALA A 108 -8.46 -7.48 7.66
C ALA A 108 -7.98 -8.79 8.32
N GLU A 109 -8.67 -9.26 9.35
CA GLU A 109 -8.23 -10.38 10.19
C GLU A 109 -7.95 -11.64 9.36
N ASN A 110 -8.88 -11.98 8.47
CA ASN A 110 -8.85 -13.19 7.64
C ASN A 110 -8.25 -12.98 6.24
N ARG A 111 -7.58 -11.85 6.00
CA ARG A 111 -7.03 -11.52 4.67
C ARG A 111 -5.56 -11.88 4.55
N SER A 112 -5.13 -12.09 3.31
CA SER A 112 -3.77 -12.54 3.02
C SER A 112 -2.73 -11.45 3.28
N LEU A 113 -1.46 -11.85 3.33
CA LEU A 113 -0.34 -10.91 3.41
C LEU A 113 -0.31 -9.97 2.20
N GLU A 114 -0.59 -10.50 1.00
CA GLU A 114 -0.62 -9.71 -0.23
C GLU A 114 -1.72 -8.65 -0.21
N ASN A 115 -2.89 -8.97 0.34
CA ASN A 115 -3.96 -7.98 0.49
C ASN A 115 -3.55 -6.85 1.46
N ALA A 116 -2.89 -7.18 2.57
CA ALA A 116 -2.38 -6.17 3.50
C ALA A 116 -1.31 -5.28 2.85
N ARG A 117 -0.42 -5.87 2.04
CA ARG A 117 0.57 -5.14 1.26
C ARG A 117 -0.07 -4.18 0.26
N ASP A 118 -1.08 -4.63 -0.46
CA ASP A 118 -1.81 -3.81 -1.44
C ASP A 118 -2.49 -2.63 -0.77
N ALA A 119 -3.21 -2.88 0.31
CA ALA A 119 -3.87 -1.84 1.08
C ALA A 119 -2.87 -0.79 1.58
N PHE A 120 -1.70 -1.24 2.07
CA PHE A 120 -0.64 -0.33 2.50
C PHE A 120 -0.10 0.53 1.35
N LEU A 121 0.21 -0.07 0.20
CA LEU A 121 0.75 0.66 -0.95
C LEU A 121 -0.28 1.61 -1.57
N LEU A 122 -1.57 1.24 -1.59
CA LEU A 122 -2.66 2.11 -2.01
C LEU A 122 -2.86 3.30 -1.06
N ALA A 123 -2.73 3.10 0.25
CA ALA A 123 -2.79 4.18 1.22
C ALA A 123 -1.57 5.12 1.12
N MET A 124 -0.37 4.56 0.94
CA MET A 124 0.86 5.34 0.74
C MET A 124 0.81 6.18 -0.54
N LEU A 125 0.19 5.66 -1.60
CA LEU A 125 -0.05 6.42 -2.84
C LEU A 125 -0.83 7.71 -2.56
N GLU A 126 -1.75 7.68 -1.60
CA GLU A 126 -2.54 8.86 -1.20
C GLU A 126 -1.75 9.81 -0.29
N VAL A 127 -0.92 9.30 0.62
CA VAL A 127 -0.05 10.11 1.48
C VAL A 127 1.00 10.88 0.66
N GLU A 128 1.49 10.31 -0.43
CA GLU A 128 2.46 10.98 -1.30
C GLU A 128 1.81 11.96 -2.30
N THR A 129 0.49 12.16 -2.24
CA THR A 129 -0.15 13.25 -2.96
C THR A 129 0.07 14.58 -2.23
N PRO A 130 0.12 15.72 -2.94
CA PRO A 130 0.28 17.02 -2.29
C PRO A 130 -0.85 17.39 -1.33
N MET A 131 -2.03 16.77 -1.44
CA MET A 131 -3.14 16.99 -0.51
C MET A 131 -3.08 15.95 0.60
N ILE A 132 -2.42 16.27 1.69
CA ILE A 132 -2.26 15.39 2.86
C ILE A 132 -3.40 15.66 3.83
N SER A 133 -3.90 14.62 4.49
CA SER A 133 -4.89 14.77 5.56
C SER A 133 -4.64 13.75 6.66
N THR A 134 -5.18 14.02 7.85
CA THR A 134 -5.20 13.08 8.97
C THR A 134 -5.75 11.72 8.54
N GLN A 135 -6.82 11.69 7.76
CA GLN A 135 -7.43 10.45 7.26
C GLN A 135 -6.43 9.62 6.44
N LYS A 136 -5.71 10.25 5.50
CA LYS A 136 -4.72 9.56 4.65
C LYS A 136 -3.59 8.96 5.48
N ILE A 137 -3.06 9.73 6.43
CA ILE A 137 -1.97 9.29 7.29
C ILE A 137 -2.43 8.15 8.19
N ASN A 138 -3.55 8.30 8.89
CA ASN A 138 -4.06 7.27 9.79
C ASN A 138 -4.41 5.98 9.04
N MET A 139 -4.95 6.07 7.82
CA MET A 139 -5.22 4.91 6.98
C MET A 139 -3.92 4.19 6.59
N ALA A 140 -2.88 4.95 6.20
CA ALA A 140 -1.57 4.39 5.88
C ALA A 140 -0.90 3.76 7.10
N LEU A 141 -0.98 4.37 8.28
CA LEU A 141 -0.47 3.82 9.54
C LEU A 141 -1.16 2.50 9.92
N ALA A 142 -2.49 2.45 9.81
CA ALA A 142 -3.25 1.23 10.09
C ALA A 142 -2.89 0.10 9.13
N ALA A 143 -2.85 0.37 7.82
CA ALA A 143 -2.48 -0.61 6.81
C ALA A 143 -1.01 -1.05 6.93
N GLN A 144 -0.10 -0.13 7.26
CA GLN A 144 1.31 -0.42 7.53
C GLN A 144 1.45 -1.39 8.70
N THR A 145 0.82 -1.06 9.83
CA THR A 145 0.91 -1.87 11.05
C THR A 145 0.43 -3.29 10.78
N LEU A 146 -0.71 -3.43 10.09
CA LEU A 146 -1.25 -4.73 9.71
C LEU A 146 -0.32 -5.50 8.77
N TYR A 147 0.21 -4.84 7.73
CA TYR A 147 1.11 -5.46 6.76
C TYR A 147 2.40 -5.96 7.44
N LEU A 148 3.07 -5.10 8.20
CA LEU A 148 4.32 -5.44 8.88
C LEU A 148 4.12 -6.57 9.89
N THR A 149 3.01 -6.55 10.64
CA THR A 149 2.67 -7.63 11.59
C THR A 149 2.46 -8.96 10.88
N LYS A 150 1.72 -8.97 9.75
CA LYS A 150 1.52 -10.20 8.95
C LYS A 150 2.83 -10.68 8.31
N LEU A 151 3.67 -9.78 7.81
CA LEU A 151 4.96 -10.13 7.21
C LEU A 151 5.89 -10.74 8.26
N GLN A 152 6.01 -10.09 9.43
CA GLN A 152 6.79 -10.59 10.55
C GLN A 152 6.34 -12.00 10.95
N LYS A 153 5.03 -12.21 11.13
CA LYS A 153 4.47 -13.52 11.46
C LYS A 153 4.82 -14.57 10.42
N TYR A 154 4.71 -14.23 9.14
CA TYR A 154 5.03 -15.15 8.04
C TYR A 154 6.49 -15.63 8.10
N ILE A 155 7.45 -14.71 8.29
CA ILE A 155 8.88 -15.07 8.39
C ILE A 155 9.17 -15.82 9.70
N GLN A 156 8.51 -15.47 10.80
CA GLN A 156 8.61 -16.20 12.08
C GLN A 156 8.11 -17.65 11.97
N ASP A 157 7.02 -17.88 11.23
CA ASP A 157 6.51 -19.22 10.97
C ASP A 157 7.51 -20.05 10.14
N ASP A 158 8.18 -19.45 9.15
CA ASP A 158 9.24 -20.09 8.36
C ASP A 158 10.50 -20.39 9.21
N LEU A 159 10.88 -19.51 10.14
CA LEU A 159 11.94 -19.75 11.12
C LEU A 159 11.59 -20.95 12.01
N SER A 160 10.41 -20.95 12.61
CA SER A 160 9.93 -22.01 13.51
C SER A 160 9.87 -23.38 12.81
N GLU A 161 9.48 -23.40 11.54
CA GLU A 161 9.50 -24.61 10.69
C GLU A 161 10.94 -25.12 10.48
N THR A 162 11.90 -24.21 10.29
CA THR A 162 13.32 -24.54 10.08
C THR A 162 13.95 -25.07 11.38
N GLU A 163 13.72 -24.42 12.52
CA GLU A 163 14.16 -24.88 13.84
C GLU A 163 13.64 -26.29 14.17
N SER A 164 12.37 -26.56 13.84
CA SER A 164 11.75 -27.87 14.07
C SER A 164 12.41 -28.98 13.26
N LYS A 165 12.80 -28.69 12.00
CA LYS A 165 13.54 -29.65 11.14
C LYS A 165 14.93 -29.95 11.68
N ILE A 166 15.62 -28.94 12.22
CA ILE A 166 16.94 -29.10 12.84
C ILE A 166 16.85 -29.99 14.09
N LYS A 167 15.86 -29.75 14.96
CA LYS A 167 15.65 -30.54 16.19
C LYS A 167 15.25 -32.00 15.91
N GLY A 168 14.56 -32.26 14.80
CA GLY A 168 14.10 -33.61 14.41
C GLY A 168 15.07 -34.42 13.54
N GLY A 169 16.12 -33.81 12.99
CA GLY A 169 17.10 -34.46 12.11
C GLY A 169 18.40 -34.77 12.84
N GLY A 170 18.72 -36.06 13.03
CA GLY A 170 19.93 -36.53 13.74
C GLY A 170 21.27 -36.12 13.10
N ASN A 171 21.26 -35.53 11.90
CA ASN A 171 22.44 -34.91 11.30
C ASN A 171 22.05 -33.51 10.80
N VAL A 172 22.46 -32.47 11.52
CA VAL A 172 22.09 -31.09 11.19
C VAL A 172 22.90 -30.62 9.99
N ASP A 173 22.21 -30.48 8.86
CA ASP A 173 22.77 -29.94 7.63
C ASP A 173 23.30 -28.50 7.85
N ALA A 174 24.54 -28.23 7.47
CA ALA A 174 25.15 -26.89 7.53
C ALA A 174 24.34 -25.86 6.72
N ILE A 175 23.59 -26.30 5.72
CA ILE A 175 22.66 -25.46 4.95
C ILE A 175 21.49 -24.99 5.82
N LEU A 176 20.89 -25.88 6.62
CA LEU A 176 19.76 -25.53 7.49
C LEU A 176 20.16 -24.56 8.59
N LYS A 177 21.36 -24.71 9.18
CA LYS A 177 21.87 -23.74 10.17
C LYS A 177 22.06 -22.34 9.57
N LYS A 178 22.66 -22.25 8.38
CA LYS A 178 22.79 -20.95 7.69
C LYS A 178 21.43 -20.33 7.37
N GLN A 179 20.44 -21.15 7.04
CA GLN A 179 19.08 -20.69 6.79
C GLN A 179 18.41 -20.17 8.07
N GLU A 180 18.56 -20.87 9.19
CA GLU A 180 18.09 -20.45 10.51
C GLU A 180 18.70 -19.10 10.92
N GLU A 181 20.04 -18.96 10.86
CA GLU A 181 20.74 -17.70 11.17
C GLU A 181 20.24 -16.53 10.31
N ARG A 182 20.03 -16.76 9.02
CA ARG A 182 19.47 -15.74 8.11
C ARG A 182 18.06 -15.35 8.51
N LEU A 183 17.17 -16.33 8.73
CA LEU A 183 15.78 -16.09 9.09
C LEU A 183 15.67 -15.37 10.43
N GLN A 184 16.51 -15.71 11.40
CA GLN A 184 16.57 -15.01 12.69
C GLN A 184 16.90 -13.52 12.49
N GLY A 185 17.92 -13.19 11.70
CA GLY A 185 18.25 -11.81 11.39
C GLY A 185 17.13 -11.05 10.67
N GLU A 186 16.39 -11.72 9.77
CA GLU A 186 15.23 -11.16 9.07
C GLU A 186 14.03 -10.90 10.01
N VAL A 187 13.76 -11.83 10.93
CA VAL A 187 12.75 -11.67 12.00
C VAL A 187 13.10 -10.50 12.89
N ASP A 188 14.35 -10.42 13.37
CA ASP A 188 14.81 -9.36 14.28
C ASP A 188 14.68 -7.98 13.63
N PHE A 189 15.02 -7.89 12.34
CA PHE A 189 14.83 -6.68 11.54
C PHE A 189 13.34 -6.28 11.49
N LEU A 190 12.45 -7.19 11.11
CA LEU A 190 11.02 -6.91 11.00
C LEU A 190 10.39 -6.56 12.35
N GLN A 191 10.80 -7.23 13.43
CA GLN A 191 10.36 -6.92 14.79
C GLN A 191 10.72 -5.49 15.18
N LYS A 192 11.94 -5.03 14.85
CA LYS A 192 12.35 -3.63 15.07
C LYS A 192 11.50 -2.68 14.23
N CYS A 193 11.22 -2.99 12.96
CA CYS A 193 10.35 -2.18 12.13
C CYS A 193 8.94 -2.04 12.72
N VAL A 194 8.33 -3.15 13.17
CA VAL A 194 7.01 -3.13 13.81
C VAL A 194 7.01 -2.25 15.06
N VAL A 195 8.03 -2.36 15.91
CA VAL A 195 8.13 -1.56 17.14
C VAL A 195 8.33 -0.07 16.83
N LEU A 196 9.25 0.27 15.92
CA LEU A 196 9.60 1.66 15.62
C LEU A 196 8.52 2.39 14.82
N LEU A 197 7.79 1.68 13.97
CA LEU A 197 6.81 2.29 13.07
C LEU A 197 5.38 2.26 13.63
N LYS A 198 5.12 1.43 14.65
CA LYS A 198 3.85 1.45 15.36
C LYS A 198 3.69 2.79 16.06
N THR A 199 2.79 3.61 15.52
CA THR A 199 2.49 4.94 16.00
C THR A 199 1.00 5.07 16.26
N GLU A 200 0.65 5.86 17.27
CA GLU A 200 -0.75 6.16 17.55
C GLU A 200 -1.35 6.98 16.41
N PRO A 201 -2.64 6.75 16.07
CA PRO A 201 -3.33 7.59 15.10
C PRO A 201 -3.29 9.06 15.51
N ILE A 202 -3.11 9.94 14.54
CA ILE A 202 -3.21 11.38 14.76
C ILE A 202 -4.65 11.70 15.17
N ALA A 203 -4.82 12.26 16.37
CA ALA A 203 -6.14 12.61 16.92
C ALA A 203 -6.73 13.88 16.29
N SER A 204 -5.88 14.88 16.01
CA SER A 204 -6.32 16.14 15.43
C SER A 204 -6.64 16.01 13.94
N VAL A 205 -7.81 16.51 13.53
CA VAL A 205 -8.24 16.50 12.13
C VAL A 205 -7.63 17.70 11.40
N TYR A 206 -6.86 17.45 10.34
CA TYR A 206 -6.33 18.50 9.48
C TYR A 206 -6.29 18.08 8.01
N GLU A 207 -6.24 19.10 7.14
CA GLU A 207 -5.96 18.98 5.71
C GLU A 207 -4.90 19.99 5.29
N LEU A 208 -3.78 19.47 4.78
CA LEU A 208 -2.61 20.22 4.35
C LEU A 208 -2.47 20.13 2.83
N ASN A 209 -2.40 21.28 2.17
CA ASN A 209 -2.21 21.36 0.73
C ASN A 209 -0.77 21.80 0.40
N LEU A 210 0.09 20.82 0.14
CA LEU A 210 1.48 21.01 -0.28
C LEU A 210 1.62 21.31 -1.78
N ASN A 211 0.51 21.49 -2.52
CA ASN A 211 0.64 22.00 -3.88
C ASN A 211 1.31 23.38 -3.82
N LYS A 212 2.26 23.62 -4.72
CA LYS A 212 2.82 24.97 -4.88
C LYS A 212 1.67 25.96 -5.01
N SER A 213 1.64 26.95 -4.13
CA SER A 213 0.62 28.00 -4.16
C SER A 213 0.60 28.59 -5.57
N LYS A 214 -0.57 28.55 -6.20
CA LYS A 214 -0.86 29.28 -7.43
C LYS A 214 -1.27 30.72 -7.16
N ALA A 215 -1.15 31.21 -5.92
CA ALA A 215 -1.27 32.62 -5.66
C ALA A 215 -0.31 33.32 -6.63
N GLU A 216 -0.88 33.91 -7.66
CA GLU A 216 -0.27 35.01 -8.39
C GLU A 216 0.41 35.87 -7.34
N LYS A 217 1.65 36.28 -7.62
CA LYS A 217 2.68 36.98 -6.82
C LYS A 217 2.29 37.87 -5.60
N THR A 218 1.02 38.06 -5.30
CA THR A 218 0.39 38.87 -4.26
C THR A 218 -0.68 38.09 -3.48
N ILE A 219 -0.48 37.92 -2.17
CA ILE A 219 -1.50 37.48 -1.21
C ILE A 219 -2.31 38.72 -0.79
N PRO A 220 -3.66 38.69 -0.81
CA PRO A 220 -4.47 39.81 -0.34
C PRO A 220 -4.22 40.17 1.13
N PHE A 221 -4.17 41.46 1.46
CA PHE A 221 -3.90 41.94 2.82
C PHE A 221 -4.92 41.45 3.86
N GLY A 222 -6.18 41.26 3.46
CA GLY A 222 -7.23 40.70 4.33
C GLY A 222 -6.93 39.28 4.79
N ASP A 223 -6.34 38.45 3.92
CA ASP A 223 -5.99 37.07 4.24
C ASP A 223 -4.78 37.04 5.19
N LEU A 224 -3.77 37.88 4.95
CA LEU A 224 -2.63 38.04 5.86
C LEU A 224 -3.06 38.46 7.27
N LYS A 225 -3.99 39.43 7.38
CA LYS A 225 -4.51 39.92 8.66
C LYS A 225 -5.27 38.85 9.45
N ASN A 226 -5.91 37.92 8.76
CA ASN A 226 -6.72 36.85 9.36
C ASN A 226 -5.94 35.55 9.59
N GLY A 227 -4.61 35.58 9.47
CA GLY A 227 -3.76 34.42 9.71
C GLY A 227 -3.71 33.44 8.54
N PHE A 228 -3.61 33.95 7.30
CA PHE A 228 -3.37 33.13 6.11
C PHE A 228 -2.21 32.15 6.33
N ASP A 229 -2.54 30.87 6.34
CA ASP A 229 -1.56 29.79 6.25
C ASP A 229 -1.55 29.28 4.81
N PRO A 230 -0.46 29.48 4.05
CA PRO A 230 -0.37 29.04 2.66
C PRO A 230 -0.47 27.52 2.49
N MET A 231 -0.35 26.76 3.57
CA MET A 231 -0.33 25.30 3.58
C MET A 231 -1.63 24.70 4.11
N LEU A 232 -2.38 25.39 4.97
CA LEU A 232 -3.64 24.89 5.54
C LEU A 232 -4.85 25.40 4.74
N ARG A 233 -5.67 24.48 4.24
CA ARG A 233 -6.95 24.86 3.59
C ARG A 233 -8.09 25.04 4.60
N ARG A 234 -8.03 24.35 5.74
CA ARG A 234 -8.96 24.45 6.87
C ARG A 234 -8.22 24.06 8.16
N LEU A 235 -8.33 24.88 9.20
CA LEU A 235 -8.20 24.44 10.59
C LEU A 235 -9.61 24.04 11.05
N VAL A 236 -9.78 22.84 11.59
CA VAL A 236 -11.02 22.42 12.28
C VAL A 236 -10.80 22.63 13.76
#